data_AF-A0A821BHM0-F1
#
_entry.id   AF-A0A821BHM0-F1
#
_cell.length_a   1.000
_cell.length_b   1.000
_cell.length_c   1.000
_cell.angle_alpha   90.00
_cell.angle_beta   90.00
_cell.angle_gamma   90.00
#
_symmetry.space_group_name_H-M   'P 1'
#
loop_
_entity.id
_entity.type
_entity.pdbx_description
1 polymer ?
#
loop_
_entity_poly.entity_id
_entity_poly.type
_entity_poly.pdbx_seq_one_letter_code
_entity_poly.pdbx_strand_id
1 'polypeptide(L)'
;MFQNEVNKARDLNIRLGFGIGIFQGLNNLLMNGIVLSTIALGGQYVSQQHLSAGDLMAFLVATQTIQRSLTQISVLIGQAIRGMSAGARIHEYQKLTSCIPLQEGIRIPYHSMLGQVQFSNVSFAYPTREQQIVLENFNFTIPCGKTVALVGPSGSGKSTLCSLLVRFYDPLNGKITIDGKDVRKFNATWLRSNVIGMINQ
;
A
#
# COMPACT_ATOMS: atom_id res chain seq x y z
N MET A 1 2.42 4.89 22.72
CA MET A 1 1.91 4.70 21.34
C MET A 1 1.81 3.22 20.96
N PHE A 2 2.92 2.45 21.02
CA PHE A 2 2.92 1.00 20.74
C PHE A 2 1.87 0.20 21.54
N GLN A 3 1.82 0.39 22.86
CA GLN A 3 0.86 -0.30 23.73
C GLN A 3 -0.60 -0.07 23.32
N ASN A 4 -0.94 1.14 22.87
CA ASN A 4 -2.31 1.47 22.46
C ASN A 4 -2.71 0.75 21.17
N GLU A 5 -1.79 0.67 20.20
CA GLU A 5 -2.06 -0.06 18.94
C GLU A 5 -2.13 -1.58 19.17
N VAL A 6 -1.28 -2.12 20.05
CA VAL A 6 -1.37 -3.53 20.46
C VAL A 6 -2.70 -3.82 21.15
N ASN A 7 -3.16 -2.95 22.05
CA ASN A 7 -4.45 -3.11 22.73
C ASN A 7 -5.63 -3.03 21.75
N LYS A 8 -5.62 -2.10 20.80
CA LYS A 8 -6.66 -2.02 19.75
C LYS A 8 -6.69 -3.29 18.89
N ALA A 9 -5.54 -3.75 18.42
CA ALA A 9 -5.46 -4.97 17.62
C ALA A 9 -5.92 -6.20 18.43
N ARG A 10 -5.54 -6.27 19.71
CA ARG A 10 -5.98 -7.31 20.63
C ARG A 10 -7.50 -7.33 20.78
N ASP A 11 -8.11 -6.18 21.07
CA ASP A 11 -9.56 -6.09 21.29
C ASP A 11 -10.34 -6.45 20.01
N LEU A 12 -9.84 -6.06 18.83
CA LEU A 12 -10.43 -6.43 17.53
C LEU A 12 -10.39 -7.96 17.31
N ASN A 13 -9.25 -8.58 17.59
CA ASN A 13 -9.07 -10.02 17.47
C ASN A 13 -9.86 -10.81 18.52
N ILE A 14 -10.01 -10.29 19.74
CA ILE A 14 -10.85 -10.90 20.78
C ILE A 14 -12.31 -10.90 20.34
N ARG A 15 -12.84 -9.78 19.81
CA ARG A 15 -14.22 -9.73 19.30
C ARG A 15 -14.45 -10.68 18.12
N LEU A 16 -13.50 -10.74 17.18
CA LEU A 16 -13.54 -11.68 16.06
C LEU A 16 -13.53 -13.13 16.55
N GLY A 17 -12.61 -13.46 17.47
CA GLY A 17 -12.50 -14.79 18.06
C GLY A 17 -13.75 -15.21 18.83
N PHE A 18 -14.34 -14.29 19.59
CA PHE A 18 -15.60 -14.53 20.30
C PHE A 18 -16.77 -14.78 19.33
N GLY A 19 -16.86 -14.02 18.24
CA GLY A 19 -17.85 -14.24 17.18
C GLY A 19 -17.70 -15.61 16.50
N ILE A 20 -16.47 -16.01 16.16
CA ILE A 20 -16.17 -17.33 15.60
C ILE A 20 -16.54 -18.44 16.60
N GLY A 21 -16.18 -18.27 17.87
CA GLY A 21 -16.45 -19.23 18.93
C GLY A 21 -17.95 -19.45 19.18
N ILE A 22 -18.74 -18.37 19.28
CA ILE A 22 -20.21 -18.47 19.40
C ILE A 22 -20.81 -19.18 18.20
N PHE A 23 -20.40 -18.80 16.99
CA PHE A 23 -20.91 -19.41 15.77
C PHE A 23 -20.61 -20.90 15.71
N GLN A 24 -19.37 -21.31 16.02
CA GLN A 24 -18.97 -22.71 16.05
C GLN A 24 -19.69 -23.50 17.14
N GLY A 25 -19.87 -22.92 18.33
CA GLY A 25 -20.60 -23.51 19.45
C GLY A 25 -22.09 -23.73 19.13
N LEU A 26 -22.76 -22.70 18.60
CA LEU A 26 -24.16 -22.78 18.19
C LEU A 26 -24.35 -23.84 17.09
N ASN A 27 -23.44 -23.88 16.12
CA ASN A 27 -23.47 -24.86 15.04
C ASN A 27 -23.29 -26.29 15.60
N ASN A 28 -22.38 -26.51 16.55
CA ASN A 28 -22.21 -27.83 17.17
C ASN A 28 -23.45 -28.30 17.95
N LEU A 29 -24.09 -27.39 18.70
CA LEU A 29 -25.32 -27.67 19.45
C LEU A 29 -26.48 -28.04 18.52
N LEU A 30 -26.71 -27.25 17.48
CA LEU A 30 -27.74 -27.53 16.48
C LEU A 30 -27.52 -28.88 15.79
N MET A 31 -26.27 -29.23 15.50
CA MET A 31 -25.94 -30.50 14.84
C MET A 31 -26.20 -31.72 15.71
N ASN A 32 -25.78 -31.68 16.98
CA ASN A 32 -26.12 -32.75 17.91
C ASN A 32 -27.64 -32.87 18.10
N GLY A 33 -28.35 -31.73 18.08
CA GLY A 33 -29.80 -31.69 18.04
C GLY A 33 -30.39 -32.41 16.82
N ILE A 34 -29.91 -32.11 15.61
CA ILE A 34 -30.37 -32.74 14.37
C ILE A 34 -30.14 -34.26 14.39
N VAL A 35 -28.97 -34.72 14.86
CA VAL A 35 -28.67 -36.15 14.98
C VAL A 35 -29.61 -36.83 15.96
N LEU A 36 -29.84 -36.24 17.14
CA LEU A 36 -30.77 -36.76 18.14
C LEU A 36 -32.21 -36.81 17.60
N SER A 37 -32.68 -35.74 16.94
CA SER A 37 -34.00 -35.69 16.31
C SER A 37 -34.15 -36.75 15.22
N THR A 38 -33.11 -36.97 14.43
CA THR A 38 -33.09 -37.98 13.37
C THR A 38 -33.17 -39.39 13.94
N ILE A 39 -32.43 -39.69 15.01
CA ILE A 39 -32.48 -41.00 15.68
C ILE A 39 -33.85 -41.21 16.32
N ALA A 40 -34.41 -40.21 17.00
CA ALA A 40 -35.69 -40.32 17.69
C ALA A 40 -36.86 -40.53 16.71
N LEU A 41 -37.00 -39.67 15.70
CA LEU A 41 -38.05 -39.77 14.70
C LEU A 41 -37.82 -40.97 13.77
N GLY A 42 -36.59 -41.13 13.26
CA GLY A 42 -36.21 -42.24 12.39
C GLY A 42 -36.39 -43.60 13.05
N GLY A 43 -36.06 -43.72 14.35
CA GLY A 43 -36.31 -44.93 15.13
C GLY A 43 -37.79 -45.28 15.22
N GLN A 44 -38.67 -44.28 15.36
CA GLN A 44 -40.12 -44.49 15.35
C GLN A 44 -40.62 -44.97 13.99
N TYR A 45 -40.11 -44.42 12.88
CA TYR A 45 -40.49 -44.85 11.52
C TYR A 45 -39.94 -46.24 11.15
N VAL A 46 -38.76 -46.61 11.63
CA VAL A 46 -38.21 -47.97 11.46
C VAL A 46 -39.06 -49.00 12.22
N SER A 47 -39.52 -48.66 13.44
CA SER A 47 -40.41 -49.51 14.24
C SER A 47 -41.76 -49.76 13.54
N GLN A 48 -42.27 -48.78 12.80
CA GLN A 48 -43.51 -48.90 12.01
C GLN A 48 -43.30 -49.60 10.64
N GLN A 49 -42.12 -50.16 10.35
CA GLN A 49 -41.72 -50.77 9.07
C GLN A 49 -41.84 -49.87 7.82
N HIS A 50 -41.90 -48.55 8.00
CA HIS A 50 -41.95 -47.60 6.88
C HIS A 50 -40.56 -47.28 6.31
N LEU A 51 -39.49 -47.56 7.07
CA LEU A 51 -38.09 -47.28 6.72
C LEU A 51 -37.19 -48.45 7.16
N SER A 52 -36.14 -48.73 6.37
CA SER A 52 -35.10 -49.68 6.78
C SER A 52 -34.10 -49.01 7.73
N ALA A 53 -33.51 -49.79 8.65
CA ALA A 53 -32.40 -49.31 9.47
C ALA A 53 -31.18 -48.86 8.63
N GLY A 54 -31.02 -49.43 7.43
CA GLY A 54 -29.99 -49.04 6.47
C GLY A 54 -30.18 -47.62 5.93
N ASP A 55 -31.42 -47.23 5.61
CA ASP A 55 -31.75 -45.91 5.10
C ASP A 55 -31.50 -44.82 6.16
N LEU A 56 -31.82 -45.12 7.42
CA LEU A 56 -31.55 -44.23 8.55
C LEU A 56 -30.04 -44.02 8.74
N MET A 57 -29.24 -45.08 8.68
CA MET A 57 -27.77 -44.98 8.76
C MET A 57 -27.19 -44.18 7.60
N ALA A 58 -27.67 -44.41 6.37
CA ALA A 58 -27.24 -43.66 5.20
C ALA A 58 -27.52 -42.15 5.35
N PHE A 59 -28.70 -41.79 5.86
CA PHE A 59 -29.07 -40.40 6.12
C PHE A 59 -28.22 -39.75 7.22
N LEU A 60 -27.90 -40.48 8.30
CA LEU A 60 -27.02 -39.97 9.36
C LEU A 60 -25.61 -39.66 8.84
N VAL A 61 -25.05 -40.55 8.02
CA VAL A 61 -23.72 -40.36 7.40
C VAL A 61 -23.74 -39.19 6.41
N ALA A 62 -24.79 -39.06 5.59
CA ALA A 62 -24.96 -37.93 4.69
C ALA A 62 -25.02 -36.59 5.46
N THR A 63 -25.78 -36.56 6.56
CA THR A 63 -25.92 -35.36 7.41
C THR A 63 -24.58 -34.95 8.04
N GLN A 64 -23.79 -35.91 8.53
CA GLN A 64 -22.45 -35.64 9.06
C GLN A 64 -21.48 -35.12 7.98
N THR A 65 -21.62 -35.60 6.74
CA THR A 65 -20.78 -35.15 5.61
C THR A 65 -21.09 -33.70 5.23
N ILE A 66 -22.38 -33.33 5.20
CA ILE A 66 -22.84 -31.95 5.00
C ILE A 66 -22.30 -31.04 6.10
N GLN A 67 -22.34 -31.48 7.36
CA GLN A 67 -21.82 -30.72 8.50
C GLN A 67 -20.32 -30.40 8.37
N ARG A 68 -19.49 -31.39 8.03
CA ARG A 68 -18.05 -31.20 7.84
C ARG A 68 -17.78 -30.14 6.76
N SER A 69 -18.55 -30.20 5.67
CA SER A 69 -18.45 -29.24 4.56
C SER A 69 -18.83 -27.83 5.00
N LEU A 70 -19.92 -27.65 5.76
CA LEU A 70 -20.32 -26.34 6.29
C LEU A 70 -19.25 -25.72 7.21
N THR A 71 -18.61 -26.54 8.04
CA THR A 71 -17.57 -26.07 8.97
C THR A 71 -16.33 -25.59 8.20
N GLN A 72 -15.94 -26.29 7.13
CA GLN A 72 -14.83 -25.86 6.27
C GLN A 72 -15.11 -24.52 5.58
N ILE A 73 -16.34 -24.32 5.08
CA ILE A 73 -16.75 -23.04 4.46
C ILE A 73 -16.64 -21.89 5.47
N SER A 74 -17.05 -22.10 6.72
CA SER A 74 -16.95 -21.07 7.77
C SER A 74 -15.51 -20.59 8.00
N VAL A 75 -14.55 -21.51 8.04
CA VAL A 75 -13.12 -21.17 8.18
C VAL A 75 -12.60 -20.43 6.94
N LEU A 76 -13.02 -20.84 5.74
CA LEU A 76 -12.62 -20.21 4.47
C LEU A 76 -13.12 -18.76 4.37
N ILE A 77 -14.32 -18.44 4.88
CA ILE A 77 -14.83 -17.05 4.91
C ILE A 77 -13.88 -16.15 5.70
N GLY A 78 -13.39 -16.61 6.86
CA GLY A 78 -12.42 -15.85 7.66
C GLY A 78 -11.10 -15.60 6.90
N GLN A 79 -10.62 -16.59 6.15
CA GLN A 79 -9.44 -16.42 5.29
C GLN A 79 -9.69 -15.48 4.11
N ALA A 80 -10.86 -15.56 3.48
CA ALA A 80 -11.26 -14.70 2.38
C ALA A 80 -11.30 -13.22 2.80
N ILE A 81 -11.87 -12.91 3.97
CA ILE A 81 -11.89 -11.54 4.51
C ILE A 81 -10.47 -11.01 4.73
N ARG A 82 -9.57 -11.82 5.32
CA ARG A 82 -8.16 -11.45 5.49
C ARG A 82 -7.46 -11.22 4.15
N GLY A 83 -7.70 -12.09 3.18
CA GLY A 83 -7.16 -11.98 1.83
C GLY A 83 -7.63 -10.71 1.12
N MET A 84 -8.93 -10.39 1.18
CA MET A 84 -9.49 -9.16 0.61
C MET A 84 -8.91 -7.90 1.25
N SER A 85 -8.76 -7.89 2.58
CA SER A 85 -8.17 -6.76 3.31
C SER A 85 -6.70 -6.53 2.94
N ALA A 86 -5.91 -7.59 2.83
CA ALA A 86 -4.52 -7.52 2.36
C ALA A 86 -4.43 -7.04 0.90
N GLY A 87 -5.28 -7.61 0.03
CA GLY A 87 -5.36 -7.24 -1.38
C GLY A 87 -5.75 -5.78 -1.61
N ALA A 88 -6.67 -5.23 -0.80
CA ALA A 88 -7.07 -3.84 -0.88
C ALA A 88 -5.90 -2.87 -0.69
N ARG A 89 -4.98 -3.15 0.25
CA ARG A 89 -3.77 -2.33 0.47
C ARG A 89 -2.81 -2.40 -0.71
N ILE A 90 -2.62 -3.58 -1.30
CA ILE A 90 -1.77 -3.74 -2.49
C ILE A 90 -2.34 -2.93 -3.66
N HIS A 91 -3.65 -3.02 -3.86
CA HIS A 91 -4.36 -2.29 -4.91
C HIS A 91 -4.28 -0.77 -4.74
N GLU A 92 -4.29 -0.29 -3.49
CA GLU A 92 -4.08 1.12 -3.17
C GLU A 92 -2.71 1.60 -3.68
N TYR A 93 -1.63 0.87 -3.36
CA TYR A 93 -0.29 1.22 -3.85
C TYR A 93 -0.16 1.12 -5.37
N GLN A 94 -0.78 0.11 -5.99
CA GLN A 94 -0.73 -0.07 -7.44
C GLN A 94 -1.37 1.11 -8.20
N LYS A 95 -2.39 1.76 -7.60
CA LYS A 95 -3.08 2.90 -8.18
C LYS A 95 -2.37 4.24 -7.97
N LEU A 96 -1.33 4.30 -7.13
CA LEU A 96 -0.60 5.54 -6.91
C LEU A 96 0.12 5.96 -8.18
N THR A 97 -0.18 7.17 -8.65
CA THR A 97 0.55 7.81 -9.74
C THR A 97 1.65 8.70 -9.19
N SER A 98 2.85 8.63 -9.77
CA SER A 98 3.97 9.50 -9.38
C SER A 98 3.74 10.94 -9.83
N CYS A 99 3.96 11.92 -8.93
CA CYS A 99 3.89 13.34 -9.29
C CYS A 99 4.94 13.75 -10.33
N ILE A 100 6.11 13.11 -10.32
CA ILE A 100 7.20 13.36 -11.28
C ILE A 100 7.32 12.13 -12.18
N PRO A 101 6.89 12.21 -13.46
CA PRO A 101 7.00 11.08 -14.38
C PRO A 101 8.48 10.80 -14.71
N LEU A 102 8.88 9.53 -14.67
CA LEU A 102 10.27 9.13 -14.89
C LEU A 102 10.64 9.10 -16.38
N GLN A 103 9.75 8.58 -17.21
CA GLN A 103 10.03 8.27 -18.62
C GLN A 103 9.49 9.31 -19.61
N GLU A 104 8.67 10.25 -19.15
CA GLU A 104 8.10 11.30 -20.01
C GLU A 104 9.02 12.52 -20.06
N GLY A 105 8.97 13.25 -21.17
CA GLY A 105 9.71 14.50 -21.34
C GLY A 105 10.81 14.45 -22.40
N ILE A 106 11.45 15.59 -22.58
CA ILE A 106 12.45 15.84 -23.63
C ILE A 106 13.78 15.20 -23.24
N ARG A 107 14.49 14.66 -24.23
CA ARG A 107 15.89 14.24 -24.13
C ARG A 107 16.71 15.09 -25.07
N ILE A 108 17.84 15.61 -24.62
CA ILE A 108 18.75 16.38 -25.47
C ILE A 108 19.96 15.49 -25.81
N PRO A 109 20.44 15.49 -27.06
CA PRO A 109 21.70 14.85 -27.38
C PRO A 109 22.86 15.47 -26.59
N TYR A 110 23.80 14.65 -26.11
CA TYR A 110 24.91 15.11 -25.26
C TYR A 110 25.76 16.22 -25.90
N HIS A 111 25.87 16.23 -27.23
CA HIS A 111 26.66 17.22 -27.99
C HIS A 111 26.00 18.60 -28.10
N SER A 112 24.74 18.74 -27.70
CA SER A 112 24.00 20.02 -27.76
C SER A 112 23.87 20.70 -26.40
N MET A 113 24.46 20.12 -25.34
CA MET A 113 24.41 20.67 -23.99
C MET A 113 25.68 21.47 -23.67
N LEU A 114 25.49 22.68 -23.17
CA LEU A 114 26.55 23.54 -22.64
C LEU A 114 26.68 23.35 -21.13
N GLY A 115 25.58 23.09 -20.43
CA GLY A 115 25.58 22.84 -18.98
C GLY A 115 25.50 24.11 -18.13
N GLN A 116 24.91 25.19 -18.66
CA GLN A 116 24.56 26.37 -17.85
C GLN A 116 23.32 26.07 -17.02
N VAL A 117 23.39 26.29 -15.69
CA VAL A 117 22.25 26.10 -14.78
C VAL A 117 21.80 27.44 -14.23
N GLN A 118 20.49 27.70 -14.21
CA GLN A 118 19.93 28.93 -13.66
C GLN A 118 18.70 28.65 -12.79
N PHE A 119 18.74 29.17 -11.57
CA PHE A 119 17.64 29.25 -10.61
C PHE A 119 17.04 30.65 -10.69
N SER A 120 15.74 30.75 -10.96
CA SER A 120 15.03 32.02 -11.07
C SER A 120 13.84 32.06 -10.12
N ASN A 121 13.89 32.95 -9.12
CA ASN A 121 12.88 33.16 -8.09
C ASN A 121 12.37 31.86 -7.45
N VAL A 122 13.31 30.96 -7.11
CA VAL A 122 12.97 29.63 -6.62
C VAL A 122 12.57 29.69 -5.16
N SER A 123 11.33 29.29 -4.87
CA SER A 123 10.86 29.08 -3.50
C SER A 123 10.45 27.62 -3.31
N PHE A 124 10.79 27.03 -2.17
CA PHE A 124 10.58 25.62 -1.92
C PHE A 124 10.39 25.30 -0.43
N ALA A 125 9.46 24.38 -0.14
CA ALA A 125 9.30 23.69 1.13
C ALA A 125 9.15 22.19 0.86
N TYR A 126 9.64 21.35 1.77
CA TYR A 126 9.48 19.90 1.63
C TYR A 126 8.01 19.52 1.86
N PRO A 127 7.44 18.55 1.10
CA PRO A 127 6.05 18.13 1.28
C PRO A 127 5.72 17.63 2.68
N THR A 128 6.70 17.08 3.41
CA THR A 128 6.52 16.63 4.80
C THR A 128 6.36 17.80 5.78
N ARG A 129 6.76 19.02 5.40
CA ARG A 129 6.74 20.24 6.23
C ARG A 129 6.47 21.48 5.38
N GLU A 130 5.27 21.57 4.81
CA GLU A 130 4.91 22.66 3.89
C GLU A 130 4.97 24.07 4.52
N GLN A 131 4.78 24.15 5.84
CA GLN A 131 4.85 25.42 6.59
C GLN A 131 6.28 25.96 6.74
N GLN A 132 7.31 25.14 6.48
CA GLN A 132 8.70 25.52 6.64
C GLN A 132 9.34 25.76 5.27
N ILE A 133 9.38 27.02 4.86
CA ILE A 133 10.07 27.44 3.62
C ILE A 133 11.58 27.27 3.82
N VAL A 134 12.21 26.47 2.96
CA VAL A 134 13.66 26.19 2.98
C VAL A 134 14.42 27.11 2.04
N LEU A 135 13.82 27.44 0.89
CA LEU A 135 14.35 28.41 -0.07
C LEU A 135 13.25 29.45 -0.33
N GLU A 136 13.62 30.73 -0.30
CA GLU A 136 12.71 31.84 -0.53
C GLU A 136 13.30 32.77 -1.58
N ASN A 137 12.63 32.89 -2.73
CA ASN A 137 13.03 33.76 -3.85
C ASN A 137 14.50 33.62 -4.26
N PHE A 138 15.02 32.40 -4.26
CA PHE A 138 16.42 32.12 -4.53
C PHE A 138 16.76 32.31 -6.01
N ASN A 139 17.79 33.11 -6.29
CA ASN A 139 18.28 33.41 -7.63
C ASN A 139 19.77 33.11 -7.70
N PHE A 140 20.17 32.23 -8.62
CA PHE A 140 21.55 31.79 -8.74
C PHE A 140 21.83 31.24 -10.12
N THR A 141 23.02 31.50 -10.66
CA THR A 141 23.42 31.01 -11.98
C THR A 141 24.78 30.34 -11.88
N ILE A 142 24.89 29.13 -12.42
CA ILE A 142 26.12 28.37 -12.60
C ILE A 142 26.51 28.51 -14.08
N PRO A 143 27.58 29.26 -14.41
CA PRO A 143 28.04 29.38 -15.77
C PRO A 143 28.56 28.04 -16.32
N CYS A 144 28.40 27.83 -17.62
CA CYS A 144 28.96 26.68 -18.34
C CYS A 144 30.47 26.53 -18.07
N GLY A 145 30.91 25.30 -17.77
CA GLY A 145 32.32 24.95 -17.59
C GLY A 145 32.99 25.56 -16.35
N LYS A 146 32.23 26.15 -15.42
CA LYS A 146 32.75 26.70 -14.17
C LYS A 146 32.39 25.83 -12.97
N THR A 147 33.34 25.66 -12.06
CA THR A 147 33.10 25.07 -10.76
C THR A 147 32.64 26.15 -9.79
N VAL A 148 31.51 25.92 -9.13
CA VAL A 148 30.97 26.85 -8.11
C VAL A 148 30.86 26.13 -6.77
N ALA A 149 31.29 26.80 -5.71
CA ALA A 149 31.18 26.32 -4.34
C ALA A 149 29.97 26.97 -3.64
N LEU A 150 29.13 26.16 -3.03
CA LEU A 150 28.02 26.60 -2.17
C LEU A 150 28.41 26.44 -0.70
N VAL A 151 28.62 27.57 -0.02
CA VAL A 151 29.00 27.64 1.40
C VAL A 151 27.91 28.31 2.22
N GLY A 152 27.73 27.86 3.46
CA GLY A 152 26.73 28.42 4.37
C GLY A 152 26.48 27.54 5.60
N PRO A 153 25.73 28.03 6.60
CA PRO A 153 25.47 27.31 7.85
C PRO A 153 24.67 26.01 7.62
N SER A 154 24.73 25.09 8.58
CA SER A 154 23.90 23.88 8.51
C SER A 154 22.41 24.26 8.43
N GLY A 155 21.65 23.55 7.59
CA GLY A 155 20.22 23.85 7.35
C GLY A 155 19.92 24.98 6.35
N SER A 156 20.93 25.65 5.77
CA SER A 156 20.72 26.75 4.81
C SER A 156 20.18 26.34 3.43
N GLY A 157 19.74 25.09 3.24
CA GLY A 157 19.19 24.61 1.96
C GLY A 157 20.20 24.17 0.89
N LYS A 158 21.50 24.05 1.19
CA LYS A 158 22.53 23.60 0.22
C LYS A 158 22.20 22.26 -0.45
N SER A 159 21.94 21.23 0.35
CA SER A 159 21.57 19.90 -0.18
C SER A 159 20.21 19.93 -0.89
N THR A 160 19.31 20.83 -0.47
CA THR A 160 18.01 21.05 -1.12
C THR A 160 18.18 21.57 -2.55
N LEU A 161 19.15 22.46 -2.80
CA LEU A 161 19.46 22.93 -4.15
C LEU A 161 19.91 21.77 -5.06
N CYS A 162 20.75 20.87 -4.55
CA CYS A 162 21.14 19.66 -5.28
C CYS A 162 19.92 18.77 -5.59
N SER A 163 19.05 18.53 -4.60
CA SER A 163 17.83 17.73 -4.79
C SER A 163 16.87 18.32 -5.83
N LEU A 164 16.75 19.65 -5.88
CA LEU A 164 15.93 20.34 -6.88
C LEU A 164 16.56 20.30 -8.28
N LEU A 165 17.89 20.41 -8.37
CA LEU A 165 18.61 20.33 -9.65
C LEU A 165 18.47 18.95 -10.31
N VAL A 166 18.52 17.88 -9.50
CA VAL A 166 18.32 16.48 -9.92
C VAL A 166 16.82 16.15 -10.10
N ARG A 167 15.95 17.14 -9.87
CA ARG A 167 14.49 17.06 -9.95
C ARG A 167 13.93 15.91 -9.11
N PHE A 168 14.41 15.74 -7.87
CA PHE A 168 13.73 14.89 -6.88
C PHE A 168 12.47 15.55 -6.34
N TYR A 169 12.47 16.88 -6.34
CA TYR A 169 11.31 17.71 -6.03
C TYR A 169 11.20 18.79 -7.10
N ASP A 170 9.97 19.24 -7.34
CA ASP A 170 9.73 20.44 -8.13
C ASP A 170 9.60 21.65 -7.17
N PRO A 171 10.07 22.85 -7.57
CA PRO A 171 9.94 24.05 -6.76
C PRO A 171 8.47 24.49 -6.65
N LEU A 172 8.10 25.11 -5.53
CA LEU A 172 6.74 25.66 -5.33
C LEU A 172 6.50 26.87 -6.23
N ASN A 173 7.49 27.74 -6.32
CA ASN A 173 7.49 28.91 -7.20
C ASN A 173 8.85 29.06 -7.90
N GLY A 174 8.82 29.75 -9.05
CA GLY A 174 9.99 29.96 -9.88
C GLY A 174 10.25 28.83 -10.87
N LYS A 175 11.46 28.80 -11.41
CA LYS A 175 11.91 27.77 -12.34
C LYS A 175 13.41 27.52 -12.22
N ILE A 176 13.80 26.28 -12.53
CA ILE A 176 15.19 25.88 -12.65
C ILE A 176 15.38 25.48 -14.10
N THR A 177 16.42 26.01 -14.75
CA THR A 177 16.69 25.76 -16.16
C THR A 177 18.10 25.24 -16.36
N ILE A 178 18.26 24.34 -17.33
CA ILE A 178 19.55 23.89 -17.86
C ILE A 178 19.56 24.31 -19.33
N ASP A 179 20.55 25.11 -19.72
CA ASP A 179 20.68 25.71 -21.06
C ASP A 179 19.38 26.42 -21.52
N GLY A 180 18.75 27.15 -20.59
CA GLY A 180 17.51 27.90 -20.81
C GLY A 180 16.23 27.06 -20.87
N LYS A 181 16.32 25.73 -20.78
CA LYS A 181 15.17 24.83 -20.76
C LYS A 181 14.84 24.39 -19.34
N ASP A 182 13.57 24.47 -18.98
CA ASP A 182 13.08 24.11 -17.65
C ASP A 182 13.30 22.63 -17.34
N VAL A 183 13.84 22.33 -16.15
CA VAL A 183 14.09 20.96 -15.69
C VAL A 183 12.83 20.09 -15.68
N ARG A 184 11.66 20.71 -15.48
CA ARG A 184 10.36 20.03 -15.48
C ARG A 184 9.98 19.42 -16.83
N LYS A 185 10.57 19.93 -17.91
CA LYS A 185 10.33 19.43 -19.28
C LYS A 185 11.24 18.26 -19.65
N PHE A 186 12.29 17.99 -18.89
CA PHE A 186 13.21 16.90 -19.18
C PHE A 186 12.68 15.56 -18.69
N ASN A 187 13.04 14.50 -19.42
CA ASN A 187 12.93 13.14 -18.95
C ASN A 187 13.82 12.95 -17.71
N ALA A 188 13.20 12.62 -16.57
CA ALA A 188 13.90 12.55 -15.30
C ALA A 188 14.93 11.42 -15.26
N THR A 189 14.64 10.25 -15.86
CA THR A 189 15.62 9.16 -15.97
C THR A 189 16.84 9.60 -16.77
N TRP A 190 16.64 10.26 -17.92
CA TRP A 190 17.72 10.77 -18.76
C TRP A 190 18.55 11.84 -18.04
N LEU A 191 17.90 12.80 -17.38
CA LEU A 191 18.56 13.85 -16.60
C LEU A 191 19.50 13.25 -15.52
N ARG A 192 19.02 12.23 -14.81
CA ARG A 192 19.76 11.60 -13.70
C ARG A 192 20.84 10.60 -14.14
N SER A 193 20.73 10.05 -15.35
CA SER A 193 21.66 9.02 -15.86
C SER A 193 22.73 9.57 -16.79
N ASN A 194 22.41 10.60 -17.57
CA ASN A 194 23.28 11.09 -18.65
C ASN A 194 23.79 12.51 -18.42
N VAL A 195 23.15 13.30 -17.55
CA VAL A 195 23.47 14.72 -17.38
C VAL A 195 24.12 15.02 -16.03
N ILE A 196 23.50 14.58 -14.94
CA ILE A 196 23.95 14.93 -13.58
C ILE A 196 24.55 13.71 -12.90
N GLY A 197 25.81 13.81 -12.50
CA GLY A 197 26.45 12.89 -11.56
C GLY A 197 26.38 13.44 -10.14
N MET A 198 25.68 12.74 -9.24
CA MET A 198 25.60 13.11 -7.83
C MET A 198 26.44 12.17 -6.98
N ILE A 199 27.30 12.72 -6.13
CA ILE A 199 28.10 11.98 -5.15
C ILE A 199 27.57 12.35 -3.77
N ASN A 200 27.19 11.35 -2.97
CA ASN A 200 26.69 11.57 -1.62
C ASN A 200 27.85 11.60 -0.61
N GLN A 201 27.70 12.40 0.45
CA GLN A 201 28.65 12.45 1.58
C GLN A 201 28.53 11.23 2.48
#